data_AF-A0A7U9PTK9-F1
#
_entry.id   AF-A0A7U9PTK9-F1
#
_cell.length_a   1.000
_cell.length_b   1.000
_cell.length_c   1.000
_cell.angle_alpha   90.00
_cell.angle_beta   90.00
_cell.angle_gamma   90.00
#
_symmetry.space_group_name_H-M   'P 1'
#
loop_
_entity.id
_entity.type
_entity.pdbx_description
1 polymer ?
#
loop_
_entity_poly.entity_id
_entity_poly.type
_entity_poly.pdbx_seq_one_letter_code
_entity_poly.pdbx_strand_id
1 'polypeptide(L)'
;MKKEQVVTTIQQAVDALDDHVASVSVPESGPMSRKQLEFFREQLLDMLKCIQENRQSLSTRRMMGKIIIDSWPLNSILGEMIIKAEQNFWDYNQLSKRKS
;
A
#
# COMPACT_ATOMS: atom_id res chain seq x y z
N MET A 1 4.41 -4.94 15.99
CA MET A 1 3.18 -4.15 15.70
C MET A 1 1.94 -4.96 16.03
N LYS A 2 0.84 -4.30 16.45
CA LYS A 2 -0.46 -4.96 16.62
C LYS A 2 -1.15 -5.09 15.26
N LYS A 3 -1.83 -6.21 15.01
CA LYS A 3 -2.61 -6.49 13.77
C LYS A 3 -3.53 -5.32 13.39
N GLU A 4 -4.24 -4.78 14.36
CA GLU A 4 -5.18 -3.67 14.20
C GLU A 4 -4.51 -2.40 13.65
N GLN A 5 -3.31 -2.06 14.13
CA GLN A 5 -2.57 -0.87 13.66
C GLN A 5 -2.17 -0.98 12.20
N VAL A 6 -1.77 -2.18 11.76
CA VAL A 6 -1.38 -2.44 10.38
C VAL A 6 -2.61 -2.33 9.47
N VAL A 7 -3.72 -2.95 9.87
CA VAL A 7 -5.01 -2.86 9.15
C VAL A 7 -5.46 -1.41 9.01
N THR A 8 -5.43 -0.63 10.09
CA THR A 8 -5.80 0.79 10.05
C THR A 8 -4.89 1.58 9.12
N THR A 9 -3.56 1.35 9.15
CA THR A 9 -2.63 2.06 8.27
C THR A 9 -2.90 1.75 6.79
N ILE A 10 -3.14 0.48 6.46
CA ILE A 10 -3.40 0.08 5.07
C ILE A 10 -4.76 0.65 4.63
N GLN A 11 -5.78 0.60 5.48
CA GLN A 11 -7.10 1.18 5.17
C GLN A 11 -6.99 2.68 4.92
N GLN A 12 -6.26 3.42 5.75
CA GLN A 12 -6.03 4.85 5.54
C GLN A 12 -5.36 5.15 4.19
N ALA A 13 -4.43 4.30 3.74
CA ALA A 13 -3.79 4.45 2.44
C ALA A 13 -4.76 4.15 1.28
N VAL A 14 -5.65 3.16 1.43
CA VAL A 14 -6.71 2.87 0.45
C VAL A 14 -7.72 4.02 0.38
N ASP A 15 -8.17 4.55 1.51
CA ASP A 15 -9.13 5.65 1.54
C ASP A 15 -8.52 6.91 0.90
N ALA A 16 -7.27 7.23 1.21
CA ALA A 16 -6.56 8.35 0.58
C ALA A 16 -6.35 8.15 -0.94
N LEU A 17 -6.15 6.91 -1.39
CA LEU A 17 -6.09 6.58 -2.82
C LEU A 17 -7.45 6.78 -3.48
N ASP A 18 -8.53 6.29 -2.89
CA ASP A 18 -9.88 6.39 -3.42
C ASP A 18 -10.34 7.86 -3.49
N ASP A 19 -10.04 8.67 -2.47
CA ASP A 19 -10.26 10.12 -2.46
C ASP A 19 -9.45 10.83 -3.56
N HIS A 20 -8.18 10.44 -3.75
CA HIS A 20 -7.34 11.02 -4.79
C HIS A 20 -7.85 10.66 -6.19
N VAL A 21 -8.30 9.42 -6.40
CA VAL A 21 -8.88 8.98 -7.67
C VAL A 21 -10.21 9.67 -7.97
N ALA A 22 -11.02 9.91 -6.94
CA ALA A 22 -12.28 10.65 -7.05
C ALA A 22 -12.06 12.15 -7.34
N SER A 23 -10.90 12.71 -6.97
CA SER A 23 -10.55 14.10 -7.24
C SER A 23 -10.13 14.32 -8.71
N VAL A 24 -11.13 14.60 -9.56
CA VAL A 24 -11.22 15.27 -10.89
C VAL A 24 -10.06 15.29 -11.91
N SER A 25 -8.77 15.07 -11.59
CA SER A 25 -7.66 15.18 -12.56
C SER A 25 -6.57 14.14 -12.36
N VAL A 26 -6.94 12.86 -12.38
CA VAL A 26 -5.96 11.77 -12.46
C VAL A 26 -5.48 11.63 -13.91
N PRO A 27 -4.17 11.71 -14.18
CA PRO A 27 -3.66 11.51 -15.53
C PRO A 27 -3.88 10.06 -16.01
N GLU A 28 -4.11 9.86 -17.30
CA GLU A 28 -4.26 8.52 -17.89
C GLU A 28 -2.93 7.75 -17.95
N SER A 29 -1.80 8.45 -17.91
CA SER A 29 -0.45 7.87 -17.99
C SER A 29 0.55 8.63 -17.12
N GLY A 30 1.66 7.97 -16.78
CA GLY A 30 2.70 8.54 -15.92
C GLY A 30 2.53 8.22 -14.43
N PRO A 31 3.34 8.85 -13.58
CA PRO A 31 3.24 8.68 -12.13
C PRO A 31 1.90 9.19 -11.63
N MET A 32 1.33 8.47 -10.65
CA MET A 32 -0.02 8.75 -10.13
C MET A 32 -1.13 8.64 -11.20
N SER A 33 -0.89 7.88 -12.28
CA SER A 33 -1.94 7.59 -13.26
C SER A 33 -3.01 6.67 -12.70
N ARG A 34 -4.23 6.73 -13.26
CA ARG A 34 -5.36 5.90 -12.79
C ARG A 34 -4.99 4.42 -12.72
N LYS A 35 -4.33 3.90 -13.75
CA LYS A 35 -3.87 2.50 -13.81
C LYS A 35 -2.88 2.17 -12.69
N GLN A 36 -1.98 3.09 -12.35
CA GLN A 36 -1.02 2.89 -11.28
C GLN A 36 -1.67 2.98 -9.89
N LEU A 37 -2.62 3.91 -9.71
CA LEU A 37 -3.38 4.05 -8.47
C LEU A 37 -4.29 2.83 -8.23
N GLU A 38 -4.98 2.34 -9.27
CA GLU A 38 -5.75 1.10 -9.23
C GLU A 38 -4.88 -0.10 -8.88
N PHE A 39 -3.69 -0.20 -9.50
CA PHE A 39 -2.73 -1.25 -9.16
C PHE A 39 -2.34 -1.19 -7.68
N PHE A 40 -1.99 -0.01 -7.15
CA PHE A 40 -1.64 0.16 -5.73
C PHE A 40 -2.81 -0.13 -4.80
N ARG A 41 -4.03 0.25 -5.18
CA ARG A 41 -5.25 -0.09 -4.44
C ARG A 41 -5.44 -1.59 -4.32
N GLU A 42 -5.34 -2.32 -5.43
CA GLU A 42 -5.42 -3.79 -5.42
C GLU A 42 -4.34 -4.42 -4.54
N GLN A 43 -3.12 -3.86 -4.55
CA GLN A 43 -2.04 -4.33 -3.69
C GLN A 43 -2.35 -4.17 -2.20
N LEU A 44 -2.85 -3.00 -1.80
CA LEU A 44 -3.19 -2.73 -0.41
C LEU A 44 -4.37 -3.58 0.06
N LEU A 45 -5.37 -3.81 -0.80
CA LEU A 45 -6.49 -4.72 -0.51
C LEU A 45 -6.02 -6.17 -0.35
N ASP A 46 -5.08 -6.63 -1.19
CA ASP A 46 -4.48 -7.96 -1.04
C ASP A 46 -3.68 -8.09 0.27
N MET A 47 -2.95 -7.04 0.68
CA MET A 47 -2.27 -6.99 1.98
C MET A 47 -3.26 -7.06 3.15
N LEU A 48 -4.37 -6.32 3.09
CA LEU A 48 -5.44 -6.39 4.09
C LEU A 48 -6.01 -7.80 4.19
N LYS A 49 -6.32 -8.43 3.06
CA LYS A 49 -6.84 -9.79 3.01
C LYS A 49 -5.86 -10.79 3.62
N CYS A 50 -4.56 -10.65 3.31
CA CYS A 50 -3.51 -11.49 3.91
C CYS A 50 -3.49 -11.37 5.44
N ILE A 51 -3.59 -10.16 5.99
CA ILE A 51 -3.64 -9.94 7.45
C ILE A 51 -4.92 -10.54 8.05
N GLN A 52 -6.06 -10.34 7.41
CA GLN A 52 -7.36 -10.83 7.89
C GLN A 52 -7.41 -12.36 7.92
N GLU A 53 -7.03 -13.00 6.82
CA GLU A 53 -7.00 -14.46 6.65
C GLU A 53 -5.78 -15.12 7.32
N ASN A 54 -4.89 -14.33 7.92
CA ASN A 54 -3.62 -14.77 8.50
C ASN A 54 -2.76 -15.59 7.52
N ARG A 55 -2.85 -15.24 6.23
CA ARG A 55 -2.09 -15.87 5.15
C ARG A 55 -0.80 -15.09 4.91
N GLN A 56 0.27 -15.81 4.59
CA GLN A 56 1.46 -15.16 4.08
C GLN A 56 1.15 -14.58 2.69
N SER A 57 1.51 -13.32 2.46
CA SER A 57 1.40 -12.77 1.10
C SER A 57 2.27 -13.60 0.16
N LEU A 58 1.66 -14.05 -0.93
CA LEU A 58 2.34 -14.73 -2.03
C LEU A 58 3.27 -13.79 -2.80
N SER A 59 3.18 -12.49 -2.54
CA SER A 59 3.89 -11.49 -3.32
C SER A 59 5.28 -11.22 -2.76
N THR A 60 6.24 -11.94 -3.34
CA THR A 60 7.67 -11.69 -3.18
C THR A 60 7.96 -10.25 -3.61
N ARG A 61 8.18 -9.35 -2.65
CA ARG A 61 8.60 -7.95 -2.85
C ARG A 61 7.76 -7.17 -3.87
N ARG A 62 6.51 -6.85 -3.56
CA ARG A 62 5.81 -5.78 -4.29
C ARG A 62 6.33 -4.44 -3.82
N MET A 63 7.42 -3.98 -4.44
CA MET A 63 8.15 -2.74 -4.12
C MET A 63 7.35 -1.49 -4.52
N MET A 64 6.13 -1.32 -4.00
CA MET A 64 5.33 -0.12 -4.26
C MET A 64 6.12 1.11 -3.88
N GLY A 65 6.83 1.06 -2.74
CA GLY A 65 7.70 2.13 -2.30
C GLY A 65 8.85 2.44 -3.24
N LYS A 66 9.41 1.44 -3.95
CA LYS A 66 10.42 1.72 -4.98
C LYS A 66 9.81 2.48 -6.15
N ILE A 67 8.65 2.05 -6.62
CA ILE A 67 7.95 2.71 -7.73
C ILE A 67 7.58 4.16 -7.35
N ILE A 68 7.12 4.38 -6.11
CA ILE A 68 6.79 5.70 -5.60
C ILE A 68 8.05 6.57 -5.51
N ILE A 69 9.13 6.09 -4.90
CA ILE A 69 10.39 6.85 -4.76
C ILE A 69 10.98 7.21 -6.14
N ASP A 70 10.92 6.29 -7.10
CA ASP A 70 11.52 6.48 -8.42
C ASP A 70 10.68 7.38 -9.35
N SER A 71 9.35 7.44 -9.16
CA SER A 71 8.44 8.05 -10.14
C SER A 71 7.52 9.14 -9.60
N TRP A 72 7.20 9.16 -8.31
CA TRP A 72 6.23 10.11 -7.74
C TRP A 72 6.92 11.41 -7.29
N PRO A 73 6.17 12.52 -7.17
CA PRO A 73 6.67 13.73 -6.54
C PRO A 73 7.19 13.44 -5.12
N LEU A 74 8.38 13.94 -4.79
CA LEU A 74 9.03 13.73 -3.49
C LEU A 74 8.16 14.13 -2.29
N ASN A 75 7.29 15.12 -2.45
CA ASN A 75 6.40 15.63 -1.39
C ASN A 75 4.98 15.03 -1.48
N SER A 76 4.81 13.89 -2.16
CA SER A 76 3.51 13.25 -2.28
C SER A 76 3.12 12.59 -0.96
N ILE A 77 2.21 13.23 -0.23
CA ILE A 77 1.60 12.70 1.00
C ILE A 77 1.03 11.30 0.75
N LEU A 78 0.37 11.10 -0.40
CA LEU A 78 -0.18 9.82 -0.81
C LEU A 78 0.91 8.75 -0.95
N GLY A 79 2.05 9.13 -1.54
CA GLY A 79 3.21 8.24 -1.69
C GLY A 79 3.76 7.78 -0.33
N GLU A 80 3.92 8.72 0.60
CA GLU A 80 4.36 8.42 1.96
C GLU A 80 3.40 7.48 2.70
N MET A 81 2.08 7.69 2.55
CA MET A 81 1.06 6.85 3.15
C MET A 81 1.14 5.40 2.65
N ILE A 82 1.31 5.20 1.34
CA ILE A 82 1.42 3.88 0.72
C ILE A 82 2.73 3.19 1.16
N ILE A 83 3.86 3.92 1.15
CA ILE A 83 5.16 3.40 1.63
C ILE A 83 5.05 2.93 3.08
N LYS A 84 4.44 3.75 3.94
CA LYS A 84 4.26 3.43 5.35
C LYS A 84 3.35 2.21 5.55
N ALA A 85 2.28 2.08 4.77
CA ALA A 85 1.42 0.91 4.79
C ALA A 85 2.16 -0.37 4.40
N GLU A 86 2.98 -0.31 3.33
CA GLU A 86 3.83 -1.42 2.89
C GLU A 86 4.84 -1.84 3.97
N GLN A 87 5.56 -0.87 4.56
CA GLN A 87 6.55 -1.13 5.61
C GLN A 87 5.91 -1.79 6.84
N ASN A 88 4.78 -1.24 7.30
CA ASN A 88 4.01 -1.78 8.42
C ASN A 88 3.54 -3.22 8.16
N PHE A 89 3.10 -3.51 6.95
CA PHE A 89 2.72 -4.86 6.52
C PHE A 89 3.91 -5.82 6.55
N TRP A 90 5.07 -5.37 6.05
CA TRP A 90 6.29 -6.17 6.02
C TRP A 90 6.79 -6.51 7.43
N ASP A 91 6.83 -5.53 8.31
CA ASP A 91 7.24 -5.70 9.71
C ASP A 91 6.31 -6.69 10.44
N TYR A 92 5.00 -6.60 10.19
CA TYR A 92 4.03 -7.55 10.71
C TYR A 92 4.29 -8.98 10.20
N ASN A 93 4.53 -9.15 8.89
CA ASN A 93 4.82 -10.46 8.29
C ASN A 93 6.16 -11.06 8.74
N GLN A 94 7.18 -10.24 8.99
CA GLN A 94 8.46 -10.72 9.53
C GLN A 94 8.32 -11.18 10.98
N LEU A 95 7.53 -10.46 11.78
CA LEU A 95 7.22 -10.85 13.16
C LEU A 95 6.38 -12.13 13.23
N SER A 96 5.44 -12.34 12.31
CA SER A 96 4.64 -13.58 12.26
C SER A 96 5.49 -14.79 11.86
N LYS A 97 6.46 -14.63 10.95
CA LYS A 97 7.40 -15.69 10.57
C LYS A 97 8.33 -16.15 11.68
N ARG A 98 8.75 -15.25 12.58
CA ARG A 98 9.67 -15.59 13.69
C ARG A 98 9.00 -16.34 14.85
N LYS A 99 7.67 -16.42 14.88
CA LYS A 99 6.88 -17.09 15.92
C LYS A 99 6.37 -18.48 15.52
N SER A 100 6.65 -18.91 14.30
CA SER A 100 6.36 -20.25 13.78
C SER A 100 7.64 -21.08 13.71
#